data_AF-A0A953ELQ5-F1
#
_entry.id   AF-A0A953ELQ5-F1
#
_cell.length_a   1.000
_cell.length_b   1.000
_cell.length_c   1.000
_cell.angle_alpha   90.00
_cell.angle_beta   90.00
_cell.angle_gamma   90.00
#
_symmetry.space_group_name_H-M   'P 1'
#
loop_
_entity.id
_entity.type
_entity.pdbx_description
1 polymer ?
#
loop_
_entity_poly.entity_id
_entity_poly.type
_entity_poly.pdbx_seq_one_letter_code
_entity_poly.pdbx_strand_id
1 'polypeptide(L)'
;GRVRLGARWGLTALALSWFAMVTRLEPSVLRAVAMAMVAATVLWWGRYASVLRVLAVAVIVVLMVDPLLVWSMGFRLSVAACASIVVLARPLAERIPGPPLLAQALAVALAAHAGTAPVLVSFAGTVPVLGPVWNLLAVPVAGWLMVWGLVTAPLAGIVGEPFATMVGVPSRAMLSWLEAVAAFGASPGWPRWSAVGAFASSALVVLAALPAEWLRHLSSMARRATLAALVVLALADGAGVLAGRTAVVGSANVESGDQAIVLILKPGVSERVTLEAVSRCRCRRLDVVFVLGRGRSAANAVWSVREVVEVGTVFAQRPDEIRDAHQLPEGVVRVGDLRLDVRPTGAIAVASAG
;
A
#
# COMPACT_ATOMS: atom_id res chain seq x y z
N GLY A 1 -20.10 -36.74 -7.71
CA GLY A 1 -21.39 -36.33 -7.12
C GLY A 1 -21.63 -34.85 -7.34
N ARG A 2 -22.70 -34.48 -8.07
CA ARG A 2 -23.08 -33.08 -8.31
C ARG A 2 -23.91 -32.59 -7.14
N VAL A 3 -23.27 -31.98 -6.14
CA VAL A 3 -23.98 -31.24 -5.09
C VAL A 3 -24.85 -30.18 -5.80
N ARG A 4 -26.17 -30.23 -5.62
CA ARG A 4 -27.14 -29.32 -6.26
C ARG A 4 -26.68 -27.87 -6.05
N LEU A 5 -26.62 -27.09 -7.13
CA LEU A 5 -26.07 -25.72 -7.14
C LEU A 5 -26.64 -24.83 -6.01
N GLY A 6 -27.92 -25.03 -5.65
CA GLY A 6 -28.57 -24.34 -4.53
C GLY A 6 -28.02 -24.69 -3.15
N ALA A 7 -27.62 -25.95 -2.91
CA ALA A 7 -26.98 -26.36 -1.66
C ALA A 7 -25.58 -25.74 -1.52
N ARG A 8 -24.84 -25.61 -2.63
CA ARG A 8 -23.54 -24.93 -2.64
C ARG A 8 -23.69 -23.44 -2.32
N TRP A 9 -24.69 -22.77 -2.90
CA TRP A 9 -24.95 -21.36 -2.63
C TRP A 9 -25.37 -21.12 -1.18
N GLY A 10 -26.31 -21.92 -0.66
CA GLY A 10 -26.71 -21.87 0.75
C GLY A 10 -25.55 -22.14 1.72
N LEU A 11 -24.69 -23.10 1.41
CA LEU A 11 -23.48 -23.38 2.21
C LEU A 11 -22.49 -22.20 2.18
N THR A 12 -22.30 -21.59 1.01
CA THR A 12 -21.38 -20.43 0.86
C THR A 12 -21.93 -19.22 1.61
N ALA A 13 -23.25 -18.96 1.51
CA ALA A 13 -23.93 -17.89 2.21
C ALA A 13 -23.89 -18.07 3.73
N LEU A 14 -24.13 -19.29 4.21
CA LEU A 14 -24.04 -19.63 5.62
C LEU A 14 -22.61 -19.47 6.14
N ALA A 15 -21.61 -19.98 5.42
CA ALA A 15 -20.21 -19.87 5.79
C ALA A 15 -19.74 -18.41 5.83
N LEU A 16 -20.14 -17.60 4.84
CA LEU A 16 -19.82 -16.17 4.78
C LEU A 16 -20.49 -15.37 5.90
N SER A 17 -21.76 -15.65 6.18
CA SER A 17 -22.50 -14.98 7.27
C SER A 17 -21.95 -15.34 8.64
N TRP A 18 -21.64 -16.62 8.85
CA TRP A 18 -20.95 -17.10 10.05
C TRP A 18 -19.59 -16.44 10.23
N PHE A 19 -18.78 -16.40 9.17
CA PHE A 19 -17.46 -15.76 9.19
C PHE A 19 -17.54 -14.26 9.52
N ALA A 20 -18.52 -13.54 8.99
CA ALA A 20 -18.75 -12.12 9.32
C ALA A 20 -19.11 -11.90 10.80
N MET A 21 -19.87 -12.81 11.42
CA MET A 21 -20.19 -12.73 12.85
C MET A 21 -18.96 -13.00 13.73
N VAL A 22 -18.11 -13.96 13.35
CA VAL A 22 -16.91 -14.33 14.12
C VAL A 22 -15.81 -13.26 14.06
N THR A 23 -15.71 -12.51 12.96
CA THR A 23 -14.65 -11.50 12.74
C THR A 23 -14.92 -10.12 13.35
N ARG A 24 -15.89 -10.00 14.27
CA ARG A 24 -16.25 -8.73 14.95
C ARG A 24 -16.58 -7.56 14.00
N LEU A 25 -17.13 -7.85 12.81
CA LEU A 25 -17.64 -6.84 11.87
C LEU A 25 -16.61 -5.75 11.51
N GLU A 26 -15.33 -6.09 11.42
CA GLU A 26 -14.33 -5.11 11.03
C GLU A 26 -14.70 -4.53 9.63
N PRO A 27 -14.69 -3.19 9.43
CA PRO A 27 -15.26 -2.56 8.24
C PRO A 27 -14.70 -3.09 6.91
N SER A 28 -13.47 -3.63 6.93
CA SER A 28 -12.85 -4.26 5.75
C SER A 28 -13.44 -5.63 5.43
N VAL A 29 -13.66 -6.47 6.45
CA VAL A 29 -14.14 -7.84 6.30
C VAL A 29 -15.61 -7.87 5.91
N LEU A 30 -16.43 -6.99 6.49
CA LEU A 30 -17.85 -6.87 6.16
C LEU A 30 -18.07 -6.61 4.67
N ARG A 31 -17.23 -5.74 4.08
CA ARG A 31 -17.29 -5.40 2.65
C ARG A 31 -16.81 -6.53 1.76
N ALA A 32 -15.72 -7.21 2.14
CA ALA A 32 -15.24 -8.38 1.42
C ALA A 32 -16.31 -9.49 1.41
N VAL A 33 -16.97 -9.72 2.54
CA VAL A 33 -18.08 -10.67 2.66
C VAL A 33 -19.30 -10.21 1.85
N ALA A 34 -19.68 -8.94 1.90
CA ALA A 34 -20.79 -8.41 1.11
C ALA A 34 -20.54 -8.54 -0.40
N MET A 35 -19.33 -8.19 -0.88
CA MET A 35 -18.95 -8.36 -2.27
C MET A 35 -18.91 -9.84 -2.67
N ALA A 36 -18.40 -10.73 -1.82
CA ALA A 36 -18.39 -12.17 -2.05
C ALA A 36 -19.81 -12.76 -2.08
N MET A 37 -20.70 -12.29 -1.20
CA MET A 37 -22.11 -12.66 -1.17
C MET A 37 -22.81 -12.23 -2.45
N VAL A 38 -22.71 -10.96 -2.83
CA VAL A 38 -23.32 -10.46 -4.08
C VAL A 38 -22.76 -11.20 -5.28
N ALA A 39 -21.45 -11.44 -5.33
CA ALA A 39 -20.85 -12.23 -6.40
C ALA A 39 -21.43 -13.66 -6.44
N ALA A 40 -21.55 -14.33 -5.30
CA ALA A 40 -22.16 -15.66 -5.22
C ALA A 40 -23.62 -15.63 -5.69
N THR A 41 -24.41 -14.62 -5.30
CA THR A 41 -25.82 -14.42 -5.72
C THR A 41 -25.93 -14.24 -7.23
N VAL A 42 -25.05 -13.44 -7.83
CA VAL A 42 -25.03 -13.21 -9.28
C VAL A 42 -24.63 -14.48 -10.03
N LEU A 43 -23.64 -15.23 -9.53
CA LEU A 43 -23.26 -16.54 -10.09
C LEU A 43 -24.40 -17.57 -9.98
N TRP A 44 -25.24 -17.46 -8.96
CA TRP A 44 -26.40 -18.33 -8.77
C TRP A 44 -27.55 -18.00 -9.74
N TRP A 45 -27.79 -16.71 -10.01
CA TRP A 45 -28.91 -16.28 -10.85
C TRP A 45 -28.71 -16.41 -12.37
N GLY A 46 -27.49 -16.45 -12.90
CA GLY A 46 -27.33 -16.35 -14.36
C GLY A 46 -25.99 -16.75 -14.94
N ARG A 47 -26.07 -17.64 -15.94
CA ARG A 47 -25.00 -18.26 -16.74
C ARG A 47 -24.08 -17.23 -17.44
N TYR A 48 -22.77 -17.54 -17.47
CA TYR A 48 -21.74 -16.88 -18.30
C TYR A 48 -21.58 -15.35 -18.16
N ALA A 49 -21.93 -14.78 -17.00
CA ALA A 49 -21.47 -13.41 -16.71
C ALA A 49 -19.94 -13.40 -16.65
N SER A 50 -19.29 -12.49 -17.38
CA SER A 50 -17.86 -12.27 -17.24
C SER A 50 -17.59 -11.82 -15.80
N VAL A 51 -16.50 -12.31 -15.19
CA VAL A 51 -16.18 -12.01 -13.78
C VAL A 51 -16.13 -10.50 -13.51
N LEU A 52 -15.75 -9.68 -14.51
CA LEU A 52 -15.83 -8.22 -14.42
C LEU A 52 -17.26 -7.68 -14.25
N ARG A 53 -18.25 -8.24 -14.95
CA ARG A 53 -19.65 -7.82 -14.80
C ARG A 53 -20.18 -8.15 -13.42
N VAL A 54 -19.81 -9.32 -12.89
CA VAL A 54 -20.14 -9.71 -11.52
C VAL A 54 -19.54 -8.71 -10.52
N LEU A 55 -18.26 -8.36 -10.69
CA LEU A 55 -17.59 -7.38 -9.85
C LEU A 55 -18.25 -5.99 -9.93
N ALA A 56 -18.61 -5.54 -11.13
CA ALA A 56 -19.27 -4.24 -11.33
C ALA A 56 -20.64 -4.20 -10.65
N VAL A 57 -21.45 -5.24 -10.81
CA VAL A 57 -22.75 -5.36 -10.12
C VAL A 57 -22.55 -5.38 -8.61
N ALA A 58 -21.57 -6.11 -8.09
CA ALA A 58 -21.26 -6.14 -6.67
C ALA A 58 -20.88 -4.77 -6.11
N VAL A 59 -20.04 -4.02 -6.83
CA VAL A 59 -19.67 -2.64 -6.46
C VAL A 59 -20.91 -1.73 -6.44
N ILE A 60 -21.76 -1.80 -7.46
CA ILE A 60 -22.98 -0.98 -7.55
C ILE A 60 -23.92 -1.28 -6.39
N VAL A 61 -24.21 -2.56 -6.13
CA VAL A 61 -25.11 -2.97 -5.04
C VAL A 61 -24.58 -2.51 -3.69
N VAL A 62 -23.29 -2.68 -3.42
CA VAL A 62 -22.67 -2.25 -2.15
C VAL A 62 -22.74 -0.73 -1.99
N LEU A 63 -22.49 0.05 -3.05
CA LEU A 63 -22.59 1.52 -3.02
C LEU A 63 -24.04 2.02 -2.90
N MET A 64 -25.03 1.26 -3.34
CA MET A 64 -26.45 1.60 -3.10
C MET A 64 -26.84 1.41 -1.64
N VAL A 65 -26.24 0.45 -0.94
CA VAL A 65 -26.48 0.24 0.49
C VAL A 65 -25.76 1.30 1.32
N ASP A 66 -24.50 1.60 0.99
CA ASP A 66 -23.73 2.65 1.65
C ASP A 66 -22.80 3.38 0.66
N PRO A 67 -23.17 4.61 0.22
CA PRO A 67 -22.39 5.37 -0.73
C PRO A 67 -21.09 5.93 -0.13
N LEU A 68 -20.97 6.04 1.20
CA LEU A 68 -19.77 6.56 1.86
C LEU A 68 -18.57 5.61 1.71
N LEU A 69 -18.81 4.35 1.35
CA LEU A 69 -17.75 3.37 1.07
C LEU A 69 -16.80 3.82 -0.05
N VAL A 70 -17.25 4.68 -0.97
CA VAL A 70 -16.39 5.20 -2.04
C VAL A 70 -15.21 6.00 -1.50
N TRP A 71 -15.31 6.57 -0.29
CA TRP A 71 -14.22 7.31 0.38
C TRP A 71 -13.32 6.43 1.22
N SER A 72 -13.74 5.21 1.48
CA SER A 72 -13.00 4.30 2.33
C SER A 72 -11.82 3.66 1.59
N MET A 73 -10.66 3.73 2.22
CA MET A 73 -9.41 3.21 1.66
C MET A 73 -9.47 1.71 1.33
N GLY A 74 -9.94 0.90 2.28
CA GLY A 74 -10.01 -0.55 2.09
C GLY A 74 -10.95 -1.00 0.96
N PHE A 75 -12.02 -0.25 0.69
CA PHE A 75 -12.91 -0.55 -0.44
C PHE A 75 -12.21 -0.28 -1.77
N ARG A 76 -11.57 0.89 -1.92
CA ARG A 76 -10.80 1.23 -3.13
C ARG A 76 -9.71 0.21 -3.42
N LEU A 77 -8.95 -0.18 -2.39
CA LEU A 77 -7.90 -1.20 -2.51
C LEU A 77 -8.46 -2.56 -2.94
N SER A 78 -9.56 -3.01 -2.32
CA SER A 78 -10.16 -4.31 -2.65
C SER A 78 -10.72 -4.34 -4.07
N VAL A 79 -11.47 -3.31 -4.48
CA VAL A 79 -12.02 -3.21 -5.84
C VAL A 79 -10.90 -3.15 -6.87
N ALA A 80 -9.86 -2.34 -6.63
CA ALA A 80 -8.71 -2.23 -7.53
C ALA A 80 -7.93 -3.55 -7.64
N ALA A 81 -7.71 -4.25 -6.51
CA ALA A 81 -7.08 -5.57 -6.49
C ALA A 81 -7.90 -6.59 -7.28
N CYS A 82 -9.20 -6.70 -7.00
CA CYS A 82 -10.07 -7.65 -7.69
C CYS A 82 -10.15 -7.37 -9.20
N ALA A 83 -10.32 -6.10 -9.60
CA ALA A 83 -10.39 -5.73 -11.01
C ALA A 83 -9.08 -6.05 -11.74
N SER A 84 -7.94 -5.69 -11.15
CA SER A 84 -6.62 -5.96 -11.74
C SER A 84 -6.31 -7.45 -11.82
N ILE A 85 -6.60 -8.25 -10.79
CA ILE A 85 -6.44 -9.72 -10.83
C ILE A 85 -7.26 -10.32 -11.96
N VAL A 86 -8.54 -9.97 -12.09
CA VAL A 86 -9.44 -10.54 -13.10
C VAL A 86 -8.96 -10.23 -14.52
N VAL A 87 -8.39 -9.04 -14.75
CA VAL A 87 -7.91 -8.61 -16.07
C VAL A 87 -6.50 -9.12 -16.37
N LEU A 88 -5.59 -9.05 -15.40
CA LEU A 88 -4.15 -9.21 -15.63
C LEU A 88 -3.62 -10.60 -15.24
N ALA A 89 -4.22 -11.31 -14.28
CA ALA A 89 -3.61 -12.53 -13.75
C ALA A 89 -3.47 -13.65 -14.79
N ARG A 90 -4.48 -13.87 -15.63
CA ARG A 90 -4.42 -14.89 -16.69
C ARG A 90 -3.34 -14.61 -17.75
N PRO A 91 -3.33 -13.44 -18.43
CA PRO A 91 -2.33 -13.16 -19.45
C PRO A 91 -0.91 -13.03 -18.89
N LEU A 92 -0.76 -12.77 -17.59
CA LEU A 92 0.54 -12.74 -16.93
C LEU A 92 1.02 -14.17 -16.59
N ALA A 93 0.13 -15.04 -16.13
CA ALA A 93 0.45 -16.44 -15.85
C ALA A 93 0.89 -17.22 -17.10
N GLU A 94 0.33 -16.90 -18.27
CA GLU A 94 0.71 -17.51 -19.56
C GLU A 94 2.10 -17.08 -20.04
N ARG A 95 2.67 -16.00 -19.48
CA ARG A 95 3.97 -15.44 -19.89
C ARG A 95 5.10 -15.67 -18.89
N ILE A 96 4.78 -15.97 -17.63
CA ILE A 96 5.79 -16.25 -16.61
C ILE A 96 6.33 -17.67 -16.84
N PRO A 97 7.64 -17.84 -17.08
CA PRO A 97 8.24 -19.17 -17.19
C PRO A 97 8.29 -19.84 -15.82
N GLY A 98 7.91 -21.12 -15.74
CA GLY A 98 8.00 -21.92 -14.52
C GLY A 98 6.85 -22.91 -14.33
N PRO A 99 6.79 -23.58 -13.15
CA PRO A 99 5.70 -24.48 -12.83
C PRO A 99 4.37 -23.71 -12.73
N PRO A 100 3.25 -24.31 -13.20
CA PRO A 100 1.98 -23.59 -13.39
C PRO A 100 1.43 -22.98 -12.10
N LEU A 101 1.62 -23.66 -10.96
CA LEU A 101 1.20 -23.17 -9.65
C LEU A 101 1.95 -21.89 -9.24
N LEU A 102 3.27 -21.85 -9.43
CA LEU A 102 4.09 -20.69 -9.06
C LEU A 102 3.83 -19.53 -10.02
N ALA A 103 3.73 -19.81 -11.32
CA ALA A 103 3.41 -18.81 -12.33
C ALA A 103 2.04 -18.16 -12.06
N GLN A 104 1.03 -18.94 -11.69
CA GLN A 104 -0.28 -18.42 -11.30
C GLN A 104 -0.22 -17.59 -10.02
N ALA A 105 0.47 -18.07 -8.98
CA ALA A 105 0.57 -17.34 -7.72
C ALA A 105 1.31 -15.99 -7.88
N LEU A 106 2.41 -15.99 -8.64
CA LEU A 106 3.14 -14.76 -8.99
C LEU A 106 2.29 -13.83 -9.85
N ALA A 107 1.57 -14.38 -10.83
CA ALA A 107 0.72 -13.57 -11.70
C ALA A 107 -0.40 -12.86 -10.92
N VAL A 108 -1.04 -13.58 -9.98
CA VAL A 108 -2.06 -12.99 -9.09
C VAL A 108 -1.45 -11.92 -8.19
N ALA A 109 -0.28 -12.19 -7.59
CA ALA A 109 0.40 -11.22 -6.72
C ALA A 109 0.81 -9.95 -7.47
N LEU A 110 1.39 -10.08 -8.67
CA LEU A 110 1.78 -8.96 -9.52
C LEU A 110 0.56 -8.17 -10.01
N ALA A 111 -0.51 -8.86 -10.44
CA ALA A 111 -1.75 -8.23 -10.86
C ALA A 111 -2.36 -7.41 -9.71
N ALA A 112 -2.49 -8.02 -8.53
CA ALA A 112 -3.00 -7.34 -7.33
C ALA A 112 -2.15 -6.12 -6.96
N HIS A 113 -0.82 -6.25 -7.02
CA HIS A 113 0.09 -5.14 -6.74
C HIS A 113 -0.06 -4.01 -7.75
N ALA A 114 -0.18 -4.32 -9.04
CA ALA A 114 -0.36 -3.31 -10.09
C ALA A 114 -1.67 -2.51 -9.91
N GLY A 115 -2.75 -3.15 -9.45
CA GLY A 115 -4.00 -2.45 -9.14
C GLY A 115 -3.94 -1.65 -7.84
N THR A 116 -3.26 -2.17 -6.81
CA THR A 116 -3.24 -1.56 -5.47
C THR A 116 -2.17 -0.50 -5.30
N ALA A 117 -1.04 -0.55 -6.01
CA ALA A 117 0.06 0.39 -5.85
C ALA A 117 -0.35 1.86 -6.11
N PRO A 118 -1.10 2.21 -7.18
CA PRO A 118 -1.54 3.58 -7.43
C PRO A 118 -2.49 4.12 -6.36
N VAL A 119 -3.36 3.24 -5.86
CA VAL A 119 -4.25 3.57 -4.75
C VAL A 119 -3.41 3.79 -3.50
N LEU A 120 -2.55 2.84 -3.13
CA LEU A 120 -1.73 2.91 -1.93
C LEU A 120 -0.82 4.13 -1.90
N VAL A 121 -0.19 4.48 -3.02
CA VAL A 121 0.70 5.64 -3.09
C VAL A 121 -0.05 6.97 -2.92
N SER A 122 -1.30 7.05 -3.37
CA SER A 122 -2.12 8.26 -3.20
C SER A 122 -2.47 8.56 -1.73
N PHE A 123 -2.42 7.54 -0.86
CA PHE A 123 -2.71 7.68 0.56
C PHE A 123 -1.45 7.65 1.45
N ALA A 124 -0.55 6.70 1.20
CA ALA A 124 0.64 6.45 2.03
C ALA A 124 1.91 7.16 1.52
N GLY A 125 1.87 7.76 0.32
CA GLY A 125 3.00 8.43 -0.32
C GLY A 125 4.07 7.50 -0.89
N THR A 126 4.19 6.27 -0.38
CA THR A 126 5.15 5.26 -0.86
C THR A 126 4.56 3.85 -0.86
N VAL A 127 5.11 2.97 -1.70
CA VAL A 127 4.71 1.56 -1.83
C VAL A 127 5.94 0.64 -1.74
N PRO A 128 5.90 -0.47 -0.99
CA PRO A 128 7.01 -1.43 -0.97
C PRO A 128 7.25 -2.07 -2.34
N VAL A 129 8.48 -2.01 -2.85
CA VAL A 129 8.85 -2.59 -4.16
C VAL A 129 8.65 -4.10 -4.19
N LEU A 130 9.05 -4.77 -3.11
CA LEU A 130 8.95 -6.22 -2.96
C LEU A 130 7.60 -6.68 -2.37
N GLY A 131 6.59 -5.81 -2.37
CA GLY A 131 5.23 -6.16 -1.92
C GLY A 131 4.69 -7.47 -2.51
N PRO A 132 4.83 -7.76 -3.83
CA PRO A 132 4.40 -9.03 -4.42
C PRO A 132 5.11 -10.25 -3.81
N VAL A 133 6.40 -10.13 -3.48
CA VAL A 133 7.21 -11.21 -2.91
C VAL A 133 6.77 -11.51 -1.47
N TRP A 134 6.58 -10.47 -0.65
CA TRP A 134 6.09 -10.64 0.72
C TRP A 134 4.67 -11.21 0.75
N ASN A 135 3.81 -10.79 -0.18
CA ASN A 135 2.48 -11.37 -0.33
C ASN A 135 2.53 -12.85 -0.72
N LEU A 136 3.46 -13.26 -1.58
CA LEU A 136 3.61 -14.68 -1.96
C LEU A 136 3.97 -15.56 -0.76
N LEU A 137 4.76 -15.04 0.19
CA LEU A 137 5.12 -15.73 1.43
C LEU A 137 3.98 -15.73 2.45
N ALA A 138 3.18 -14.65 2.50
CA ALA A 138 2.11 -14.48 3.47
C ALA A 138 0.82 -15.21 3.06
N VAL A 139 0.43 -15.16 1.79
CA VAL A 139 -0.87 -15.63 1.29
C VAL A 139 -1.15 -17.11 1.59
N PRO A 140 -0.20 -18.06 1.41
CA PRO A 140 -0.46 -19.45 1.74
C PRO A 140 -0.78 -19.64 3.22
N VAL A 141 0.02 -19.04 4.11
CA VAL A 141 -0.16 -19.15 5.57
C VAL A 141 -1.44 -18.47 6.02
N ALA A 142 -1.76 -17.29 5.47
CA ALA A 142 -3.02 -16.61 5.74
C ALA A 142 -4.23 -17.44 5.29
N GLY A 143 -4.17 -18.09 4.13
CA GLY A 143 -5.21 -18.99 3.64
C GLY A 143 -5.44 -20.18 4.57
N TRP A 144 -4.35 -20.83 5.01
CA TRP A 144 -4.43 -21.92 5.99
C TRP A 144 -4.98 -21.43 7.34
N LEU A 145 -4.55 -20.26 7.81
CA LEU A 145 -4.98 -19.69 9.08
C LEU A 145 -6.48 -19.37 9.05
N MET A 146 -6.99 -18.88 7.93
CA MET A 146 -8.41 -18.60 7.74
C MET A 146 -9.25 -19.89 7.80
N VAL A 147 -8.83 -20.95 7.11
CA VAL A 147 -9.53 -22.24 7.16
C VAL A 147 -9.46 -22.84 8.55
N TRP A 148 -8.29 -22.81 9.19
CA TRP A 148 -8.09 -23.29 10.55
C TRP A 148 -8.99 -22.54 11.54
N GLY A 149 -8.93 -21.21 11.55
CA GLY A 149 -9.72 -20.36 12.44
C GLY A 149 -11.22 -20.50 12.21
N LEU A 150 -11.67 -20.65 10.96
CA LEU A 150 -13.08 -20.86 10.66
C LEU A 150 -13.63 -22.15 11.27
N VAL A 151 -12.84 -23.24 11.24
CA VAL A 151 -13.24 -24.54 11.79
C VAL A 151 -13.11 -24.58 13.31
N THR A 152 -12.04 -23.99 13.85
CA THR A 152 -11.70 -24.18 15.26
C THR A 152 -12.27 -23.12 16.20
N ALA A 153 -12.53 -21.89 15.74
CA ALA A 153 -13.15 -20.85 16.56
C ALA A 153 -14.55 -21.23 17.12
N PRO A 154 -15.46 -21.85 16.34
CA PRO A 154 -16.75 -22.32 16.86
C PRO A 154 -16.57 -23.43 17.89
N LEU A 155 -15.68 -24.39 17.59
CA LEU A 155 -15.42 -25.54 18.46
C LEU A 155 -14.79 -25.12 19.79
N ALA A 156 -13.89 -24.12 19.76
CA ALA A 156 -13.33 -23.51 20.96
C ALA A 156 -14.39 -22.84 21.84
N GLY A 157 -15.38 -22.18 21.23
CA GLY A 157 -16.51 -21.59 21.96
C GLY A 157 -17.44 -22.62 22.62
N ILE A 158 -17.58 -23.81 22.04
CA ILE A 158 -18.48 -24.87 22.54
C ILE A 158 -17.79 -25.76 23.59
N VAL A 159 -16.53 -26.13 23.35
CA VAL A 159 -15.80 -27.11 24.19
C VAL A 159 -15.09 -26.44 25.38
N GLY A 160 -14.83 -25.13 25.30
CA GLY A 160 -14.26 -24.32 26.39
C GLY A 160 -12.74 -24.12 26.32
N GLU A 161 -12.22 -23.46 27.36
CA GLU A 161 -10.82 -22.99 27.53
C GLU A 161 -9.71 -24.01 27.18
N PRO A 162 -9.78 -25.29 27.60
CA PRO A 162 -8.71 -26.26 27.34
C PRO A 162 -8.51 -26.53 25.85
N PHE A 163 -9.61 -26.64 25.11
CA PHE A 163 -9.57 -26.85 23.67
C PHE A 163 -9.14 -25.59 22.92
N ALA A 164 -9.60 -24.42 23.38
CA ALA A 164 -9.18 -23.13 22.85
C ALA A 164 -7.66 -22.92 22.95
N THR A 165 -7.06 -23.33 24.07
CA THR A 165 -5.62 -23.22 24.29
C THR A 165 -4.82 -24.14 23.35
N MET A 166 -5.27 -25.39 23.19
CA MET A 166 -4.62 -26.37 22.29
C MET A 166 -4.67 -25.92 20.82
N VAL A 167 -5.83 -25.43 20.37
CA VAL A 167 -6.02 -24.87 19.03
C VAL A 167 -5.28 -23.55 18.85
N GLY A 168 -5.12 -22.77 19.92
CA GLY A 168 -4.45 -21.48 19.89
C GLY A 168 -2.97 -21.58 19.57
N VAL A 169 -2.30 -22.69 19.92
CA VAL A 169 -0.87 -22.90 19.64
C VAL A 169 -0.54 -22.81 18.13
N PRO A 170 -1.16 -23.60 17.24
CA PRO A 170 -0.91 -23.49 15.80
C PRO A 170 -1.34 -22.13 15.24
N SER A 171 -2.45 -21.56 15.70
CA SER A 171 -2.89 -20.22 15.28
C SER A 171 -1.84 -19.15 15.61
N ARG A 172 -1.24 -19.20 16.81
CA ARG A 172 -0.17 -18.27 17.23
C ARG A 172 1.08 -18.44 16.39
N ALA A 173 1.46 -19.68 16.04
CA ALA A 173 2.63 -19.93 15.19
C ALA A 173 2.43 -19.38 13.76
N MET A 174 1.23 -19.50 13.20
CA MET A 174 0.91 -18.96 11.89
C MET A 174 0.82 -17.44 11.90
N LEU A 175 0.25 -16.87 12.96
CA LEU A 175 0.22 -15.42 13.18
C LEU A 175 1.62 -14.85 13.35
N SER A 176 2.49 -15.49 14.16
CA SER A 176 3.86 -15.02 14.36
C SER A 176 4.68 -15.08 13.08
N TRP A 177 4.45 -16.06 12.20
CA TRP A 177 5.03 -16.06 10.86
C TRP A 177 4.56 -14.87 10.03
N LEU A 178 3.25 -14.61 9.98
CA LEU A 178 2.69 -13.47 9.25
C LEU A 178 3.24 -12.13 9.78
N GLU A 179 3.33 -11.98 11.10
CA GLU A 179 3.93 -10.83 11.76
C GLU A 179 5.42 -10.70 11.44
N ALA A 180 6.18 -11.80 11.44
CA ALA A 180 7.60 -11.79 11.09
C ALA A 180 7.82 -11.36 9.63
N VAL A 181 7.03 -11.90 8.69
CA VAL A 181 7.09 -11.50 7.28
C VAL A 181 6.71 -10.04 7.11
N ALA A 182 5.68 -9.57 7.81
CA ALA A 182 5.25 -8.17 7.77
C ALA A 182 6.32 -7.23 8.36
N ALA A 183 6.88 -7.56 9.53
CA ALA A 183 7.93 -6.78 10.18
C ALA A 183 9.20 -6.73 9.34
N PHE A 184 9.58 -7.85 8.72
CA PHE A 184 10.75 -7.94 7.85
C PHE A 184 10.54 -7.16 6.55
N GLY A 185 9.38 -7.30 5.90
CA GLY A 185 9.05 -6.56 4.68
C GLY A 185 8.81 -5.06 4.90
N ALA A 186 8.42 -4.67 6.11
CA ALA A 186 8.30 -3.27 6.53
C ALA A 186 9.63 -2.68 7.04
N SER A 187 10.68 -3.50 7.18
CA SER A 187 11.97 -3.03 7.68
C SER A 187 12.58 -1.98 6.74
N PRO A 188 13.32 -0.98 7.27
CA PRO A 188 13.86 0.12 6.48
C PRO A 188 14.88 -0.26 5.40
N GLY A 189 15.37 -1.50 5.40
CA GLY A 189 16.37 -1.97 4.43
C GLY A 189 15.81 -2.27 3.04
N TRP A 190 14.49 -2.27 2.86
CA TRP A 190 13.86 -2.60 1.58
C TRP A 190 13.47 -1.36 0.77
N PRO A 191 13.72 -1.36 -0.55
CA PRO A 191 13.37 -0.23 -1.40
C PRO A 191 11.85 -0.04 -1.45
N ARG A 192 11.45 1.24 -1.55
CA ARG A 192 10.05 1.66 -1.68
C ARG A 192 9.92 2.57 -2.90
N TRP A 193 8.88 2.40 -3.68
CA TRP A 193 8.55 3.29 -4.78
C TRP A 193 7.82 4.54 -4.26
N SER A 194 8.16 5.69 -4.84
CA SER A 194 7.36 6.91 -4.80
C SER A 194 6.15 6.79 -5.72
N ALA A 195 5.35 7.86 -5.84
CA ALA A 195 4.25 7.91 -6.81
C ALA A 195 4.71 7.54 -8.21
N VAL A 196 5.85 8.06 -8.65
CA VAL A 196 6.37 7.87 -10.00
C VAL A 196 6.74 6.40 -10.24
N GLY A 197 7.47 5.78 -9.31
CA GLY A 197 7.83 4.36 -9.40
C GLY A 197 6.62 3.43 -9.32
N ALA A 198 5.62 3.76 -8.49
CA ALA A 198 4.40 2.97 -8.34
C ALA A 198 3.54 3.00 -9.61
N PHE A 199 3.37 4.16 -10.24
CA PHE A 199 2.66 4.25 -11.52
C PHE A 199 3.44 3.57 -12.65
N ALA A 200 4.78 3.72 -12.68
CA ALA A 200 5.62 3.09 -13.69
C ALA A 200 5.59 1.56 -13.60
N SER A 201 5.66 1.00 -12.38
CA SER A 201 5.62 -0.44 -12.17
C SER A 201 4.24 -1.03 -12.49
N SER A 202 3.15 -0.35 -12.10
CA SER A 202 1.80 -0.73 -12.51
C SER A 202 1.64 -0.71 -14.03
N ALA A 203 2.14 0.33 -14.71
CA ALA A 203 2.09 0.43 -16.17
C ALA A 203 2.91 -0.67 -16.85
N LEU A 204 4.07 -1.02 -16.29
CA LEU A 204 4.91 -2.11 -16.79
C LEU A 204 4.18 -3.47 -16.71
N VAL A 205 3.53 -3.77 -15.58
CA VAL A 205 2.75 -5.01 -15.41
C VAL A 205 1.57 -5.06 -16.39
N VAL A 206 0.87 -3.94 -16.58
CA VAL A 206 -0.23 -3.85 -17.55
C VAL A 206 0.28 -4.08 -18.99
N LEU A 207 1.36 -3.42 -19.39
CA LEU A 207 1.96 -3.61 -20.72
C LEU A 207 2.44 -5.05 -20.94
N ALA A 208 3.02 -5.69 -19.92
CA ALA A 208 3.43 -7.08 -19.97
C ALA A 208 2.24 -8.05 -20.14
N ALA A 209 1.05 -7.66 -19.66
CA ALA A 209 -0.17 -8.44 -19.78
C ALA A 209 -0.93 -8.23 -21.11
N LEU A 210 -0.70 -7.14 -21.86
CA LEU A 210 -1.42 -6.86 -23.11
C LEU A 210 -1.08 -7.88 -24.21
N PRO A 211 -2.07 -8.36 -25.01
CA PRO A 211 -1.83 -9.33 -26.08
C PRO A 211 -0.89 -8.78 -27.15
N ALA A 212 -0.02 -9.65 -27.70
CA ALA A 212 1.02 -9.24 -28.65
C ALA A 212 0.41 -8.53 -29.88
N GLU A 213 -0.80 -8.93 -30.28
CA GLU A 213 -1.65 -8.34 -31.32
C GLU A 213 -1.79 -6.82 -31.18
N TRP A 214 -2.09 -6.36 -29.97
CA TRP A 214 -2.29 -4.94 -29.68
C TRP A 214 -0.96 -4.18 -29.68
N LEU A 215 0.11 -4.82 -29.20
CA LEU A 215 1.46 -4.27 -29.25
C LEU A 215 2.08 -4.26 -30.66
N ARG A 216 1.48 -4.93 -31.65
CA ARG A 216 1.93 -4.90 -33.07
C ARG A 216 1.52 -3.61 -33.79
N HIS A 217 0.50 -2.88 -33.30
CA HIS A 217 0.12 -1.58 -33.86
C HIS A 217 1.06 -0.44 -33.46
N LEU A 218 1.85 -0.61 -32.41
CA LEU A 218 2.94 0.32 -32.08
C LEU A 218 4.19 -0.04 -32.89
N SER A 219 4.90 0.98 -33.36
CA SER A 219 6.21 0.77 -33.99
C SER A 219 7.17 0.08 -33.02
N SER A 220 8.00 -0.83 -33.54
CA SER A 220 8.89 -1.66 -32.70
C SER A 220 9.91 -0.84 -31.92
N MET A 221 10.23 0.38 -32.36
CA MET A 221 11.03 1.36 -31.62
C MET A 221 10.20 2.06 -30.53
N ALA A 222 8.98 2.51 -30.81
CA ALA A 222 8.13 3.18 -29.82
C ALA A 222 7.85 2.27 -28.62
N ARG A 223 7.59 0.97 -28.87
CA ARG A 223 7.38 -0.03 -27.82
C ARG A 223 8.61 -0.26 -26.96
N ARG A 224 9.80 -0.40 -27.57
CA ARG A 224 11.06 -0.58 -26.85
C ARG A 224 11.42 0.67 -26.04
N ALA A 225 11.16 1.85 -26.58
CA ALA A 225 11.38 3.12 -25.89
C ALA A 225 10.44 3.33 -24.70
N THR A 226 9.14 3.01 -24.82
CA THR A 226 8.21 3.11 -23.68
C THR A 226 8.55 2.12 -22.58
N LEU A 227 8.89 0.88 -22.94
CA LEU A 227 9.25 -0.14 -21.97
C LEU A 227 10.58 0.20 -21.27
N ALA A 228 11.58 0.67 -22.03
CA ALA A 228 12.83 1.17 -21.45
C ALA A 228 12.59 2.38 -20.56
N ALA A 229 11.75 3.34 -20.96
CA ALA A 229 11.44 4.52 -20.15
C ALA A 229 10.75 4.14 -18.84
N LEU A 230 9.76 3.24 -18.85
CA LEU A 230 9.07 2.77 -17.64
C LEU A 230 9.99 1.97 -16.72
N VAL A 231 10.85 1.13 -17.28
CA VAL A 231 11.86 0.39 -16.51
C VAL A 231 12.85 1.35 -15.88
N VAL A 232 13.35 2.34 -16.64
CA VAL A 232 14.25 3.38 -16.11
C VAL A 232 13.56 4.20 -15.03
N LEU A 233 12.29 4.59 -15.21
CA LEU A 233 11.55 5.34 -14.20
C LEU A 233 11.38 4.54 -12.89
N ALA A 234 10.99 3.26 -13.02
CA ALA A 234 10.78 2.38 -11.86
C ALA A 234 12.10 2.03 -11.15
N LEU A 235 13.19 1.85 -11.90
CA LEU A 235 14.51 1.56 -11.36
C LEU A 235 15.19 2.79 -10.78
N ALA A 236 15.11 3.95 -11.44
CA ALA A 236 15.69 5.20 -10.94
C ALA A 236 15.03 5.66 -9.64
N ASP A 237 13.70 5.51 -9.54
CA ASP A 237 12.96 5.81 -8.31
C ASP A 237 13.28 4.81 -7.19
N GLY A 238 13.39 3.51 -7.51
CA GLY A 238 13.84 2.50 -6.55
C GLY A 238 15.30 2.66 -6.12
N ALA A 239 16.18 3.13 -7.02
CA ALA A 239 17.60 3.36 -6.77
C ALA A 239 17.88 4.66 -6.00
N GLY A 240 17.08 5.72 -6.23
CA GLY A 240 17.15 6.95 -5.44
C GLY A 240 16.92 6.71 -3.94
N VAL A 241 16.14 5.67 -3.59
CA VAL A 241 15.92 5.24 -2.20
C VAL A 241 17.06 4.34 -1.68
N LEU A 242 17.69 3.51 -2.52
CA LEU A 242 18.90 2.75 -2.17
C LEU A 242 20.10 3.66 -1.84
N ALA A 243 20.12 4.88 -2.38
CA ALA A 243 21.13 5.89 -2.05
C ALA A 243 20.94 6.55 -0.66
N GLY A 244 19.90 6.19 0.11
CA GLY A 244 19.69 6.72 1.47
C GLY A 244 19.31 8.20 1.54
N ARG A 245 18.97 8.84 0.41
CA ARG A 245 18.83 10.31 0.35
C ARG A 245 17.44 10.84 0.69
N THR A 246 16.41 10.01 0.81
CA THR A 246 15.04 10.47 1.15
C THR A 246 14.23 9.43 1.94
N ALA A 247 13.86 9.76 3.17
CA ALA A 247 12.85 9.05 3.96
C ALA A 247 11.53 9.84 3.93
N VAL A 248 10.64 9.48 3.00
CA VAL A 248 9.28 10.05 2.94
C VAL A 248 8.36 9.27 3.88
N VAL A 249 7.87 9.90 4.94
CA VAL A 249 6.93 9.31 5.91
C VAL A 249 5.67 10.17 6.02
N GLY A 250 4.68 9.86 5.19
CA GLY A 250 3.41 10.58 5.16
C GLY A 250 3.57 12.04 4.75
N SER A 251 3.17 12.96 5.61
CA SER A 251 3.29 14.41 5.41
C SER A 251 4.61 14.99 5.95
N ALA A 252 5.48 14.17 6.54
CA ALA A 252 6.85 14.51 6.88
C ALA A 252 7.80 13.89 5.85
N ASN A 253 8.65 14.72 5.22
CA ASN A 253 9.68 14.24 4.31
C ASN A 253 11.04 14.56 4.90
N VAL A 254 11.89 13.55 5.10
CA VAL A 254 13.27 13.77 5.51
C VAL A 254 14.17 13.52 4.32
N GLU A 255 14.95 14.53 3.95
CA GLU A 255 15.91 14.45 2.87
C GLU A 255 17.31 14.56 3.45
N SER A 256 18.18 13.62 3.11
CA SER A 256 19.55 13.55 3.60
C SER A 256 20.50 13.72 2.42
N GLY A 257 21.22 14.84 2.40
CA GLY A 257 22.41 15.05 1.56
C GLY A 257 23.67 14.47 2.22
N ASP A 258 24.79 14.55 1.52
CA ASP A 258 26.11 14.15 2.05
C ASP A 258 26.58 15.07 3.18
N GLN A 259 26.12 16.33 3.20
CA GLN A 259 26.54 17.34 4.18
C GLN A 259 25.40 17.96 5.01
N ALA A 260 24.14 17.68 4.68
CA ALA A 260 23.01 18.26 5.40
C ALA A 260 21.78 17.35 5.44
N ILE A 261 21.06 17.37 6.56
CA ILE A 261 19.78 16.65 6.72
C ILE A 261 18.65 17.66 6.91
N VAL A 262 17.65 17.58 6.04
CA VAL A 262 16.52 18.51 5.97
C VAL A 262 15.22 17.78 6.25
N LEU A 263 14.45 18.26 7.23
CA LEU A 263 13.10 17.76 7.53
C LEU A 263 12.06 18.74 7.01
N ILE A 264 11.14 18.29 6.17
CA ILE A 264 10.05 19.08 5.60
C ILE A 264 8.71 18.57 6.16
N LEU A 265 8.02 19.44 6.89
CA LEU A 265 6.70 19.16 7.48
C LEU A 265 5.61 19.85 6.66
N LYS A 266 4.81 19.05 5.93
CA LYS A 266 3.67 19.53 5.13
C LYS A 266 2.45 19.88 6.01
N PRO A 267 1.45 20.60 5.48
CA PRO A 267 0.21 20.86 6.22
C PRO A 267 -0.52 19.57 6.62
N GLY A 268 -1.07 19.52 7.84
CA GLY A 268 -1.81 18.35 8.36
C GLY A 268 -0.95 17.25 9.00
N VAL A 269 0.32 17.54 9.30
CA VAL A 269 1.23 16.62 10.00
C VAL A 269 0.74 16.35 11.44
N SER A 270 0.72 15.07 11.80
CA SER A 270 0.52 14.60 13.16
C SER A 270 1.88 14.36 13.84
N GLU A 271 1.96 14.66 15.14
CA GLU A 271 3.15 14.51 15.97
C GLU A 271 3.77 13.10 15.85
N ARG A 272 2.93 12.06 15.87
CA ARG A 272 3.37 10.66 15.75
C ARG A 272 4.08 10.39 14.42
N VAL A 273 3.57 10.95 13.33
CA VAL A 273 4.15 10.79 11.98
C VAL A 273 5.50 11.50 11.89
N THR A 274 5.65 12.62 12.61
CA THR A 274 6.90 13.39 12.67
C THR A 274 7.98 12.63 13.43
N LEU A 275 7.64 12.14 14.63
CA LEU A 275 8.54 11.34 15.45
C LEU A 275 8.91 10.02 14.76
N GLU A 276 7.96 9.42 14.03
CA GLU A 276 8.22 8.24 13.22
C GLU A 276 9.18 8.54 12.05
N ALA A 277 9.05 9.70 11.39
CA ALA A 277 9.99 10.12 10.35
C ALA A 277 11.42 10.32 10.87
N VAL A 278 11.55 10.99 12.02
CA VAL A 278 12.84 11.29 12.65
C VAL A 278 13.50 10.04 13.23
N SER A 279 12.74 9.17 13.89
CA SER A 279 13.24 7.88 14.37
C SER A 279 13.65 6.94 13.24
N ARG A 280 12.95 6.96 12.09
CA ARG A 280 13.31 6.22 10.87
C ARG A 280 14.58 6.73 10.20
N CYS A 281 14.89 8.02 10.33
CA CYS A 281 16.13 8.64 9.82
C CYS A 281 17.38 8.19 10.62
N ARG A 282 17.25 7.86 11.92
CA ARG A 282 18.37 7.71 12.87
C ARG A 282 19.34 8.90 12.88
N CYS A 283 18.83 10.08 12.56
CA CYS A 283 19.63 11.27 12.37
C CYS A 283 19.96 11.86 13.75
N ARG A 284 21.26 11.94 14.09
CA ARG A 284 21.72 12.52 15.37
C ARG A 284 21.53 14.05 15.41
N ARG A 285 21.46 14.67 14.24
CA ARG A 285 21.29 16.11 14.04
C ARG A 285 20.47 16.37 12.79
N LEU A 286 19.61 17.38 12.83
CA LEU A 286 18.87 17.92 11.69
C LEU A 286 19.36 19.35 11.47
N ASP A 287 19.94 19.64 10.30
CA ASP A 287 20.53 20.95 10.05
C ASP A 287 19.46 22.00 9.77
N VAL A 288 18.41 21.62 9.03
CA VAL A 288 17.29 22.52 8.71
C VAL A 288 15.94 21.81 8.78
N VAL A 289 14.94 22.47 9.37
CA VAL A 289 13.55 22.00 9.41
C VAL A 289 12.64 23.03 8.75
N PHE A 290 11.93 22.65 7.70
CA PHE A 290 10.91 23.48 7.04
C PHE A 290 9.51 23.09 7.49
N VAL A 291 8.77 24.07 8.00
CA VAL A 291 7.41 23.90 8.49
C VAL A 291 6.44 24.65 7.58
N LEU A 292 5.74 23.89 6.75
CA LEU A 292 4.75 24.40 5.78
C LEU A 292 3.33 24.36 6.35
N GLY A 293 3.10 23.59 7.42
CA GLY A 293 1.84 23.55 8.16
C GLY A 293 1.60 24.78 9.05
N ARG A 294 0.33 25.02 9.40
CA ARG A 294 -0.11 26.10 10.29
C ARG A 294 -0.78 25.54 11.56
N GLY A 295 -0.75 26.30 12.64
CA GLY A 295 -1.44 25.99 13.88
C GLY A 295 -0.67 25.09 14.86
N ARG A 296 -1.30 24.80 16.00
CA ARG A 296 -0.68 24.10 17.15
C ARG A 296 -0.07 22.74 16.83
N SER A 297 -0.62 21.99 15.87
CA SER A 297 -0.08 20.68 15.48
C SER A 297 1.32 20.77 14.88
N ALA A 298 1.62 21.84 14.13
CA ALA A 298 2.94 22.06 13.55
C ALA A 298 3.97 22.48 14.62
N ALA A 299 3.55 23.33 15.57
CA ALA A 299 4.38 23.72 16.70
C ALA A 299 4.73 22.52 17.61
N ASN A 300 3.74 21.68 17.93
CA ASN A 300 3.95 20.46 18.71
C ASN A 300 4.87 19.47 18.00
N ALA A 301 4.71 19.30 16.68
CA ALA A 301 5.59 18.44 15.89
C ALA A 301 7.05 18.89 15.97
N VAL A 302 7.34 20.19 15.85
CA VAL A 302 8.71 20.72 15.98
C VAL A 302 9.23 20.56 17.41
N TRP A 303 8.40 20.78 18.42
CA TRP A 303 8.77 20.60 19.82
C TRP A 303 9.23 19.17 20.08
N SER A 304 8.44 18.18 19.69
CA SER A 304 8.75 16.77 19.93
C SER A 304 9.99 16.31 19.16
N VAL A 305 10.30 16.90 18.00
CA VAL A 305 11.56 16.63 17.29
C VAL A 305 12.76 17.18 18.03
N ARG A 306 12.67 18.40 18.58
CA ARG A 306 13.76 19.02 19.37
C ARG A 306 14.10 18.25 20.64
N GLU A 307 13.14 17.52 21.21
CA GLU A 307 13.40 16.66 22.38
C GLU A 307 14.18 15.39 22.02
N VAL A 308 14.12 14.93 20.78
CA VAL A 308 14.69 13.64 20.35
C VAL A 308 15.97 13.82 19.53
N VAL A 309 16.10 14.92 18.78
CA VAL A 309 17.22 15.18 17.87
C VAL A 309 17.66 16.64 17.95
N GLU A 310 18.95 16.89 17.82
CA GLU A 310 19.50 18.25 17.79
C GLU A 310 19.09 18.94 16.49
N VAL A 311 18.31 20.02 16.59
CA VAL A 311 17.80 20.78 15.44
C VAL A 311 18.58 22.08 15.30
N GLY A 312 19.13 22.33 14.11
CA GLY A 312 19.82 23.56 13.75
C GLY A 312 18.84 24.72 13.50
N THR A 313 18.49 24.96 12.23
CA THR A 313 17.65 26.10 11.85
C THR A 313 16.22 25.65 11.54
N VAL A 314 15.22 26.34 12.07
CA VAL A 314 13.81 26.08 11.74
C VAL A 314 13.27 27.22 10.88
N PHE A 315 12.71 26.91 9.71
CA PHE A 315 11.99 27.85 8.87
C PHE A 315 10.50 27.53 8.88
N ALA A 316 9.65 28.55 9.10
CA ALA A 316 8.20 28.37 9.17
C ALA A 316 7.48 29.43 8.33
N GLN A 317 6.31 29.06 7.78
CA GLN A 317 5.41 30.04 7.13
C GLN A 317 4.94 31.12 8.12
N ARG A 318 4.81 30.77 9.40
CA ARG A 318 4.42 31.67 10.50
C ARG A 318 5.40 31.49 11.67
N PRO A 319 6.45 32.32 11.75
CA PRO A 319 7.45 32.20 12.81
C PRO A 319 6.91 32.59 14.19
N ASP A 320 5.80 33.32 14.25
CA ASP A 320 5.09 33.72 15.47
C ASP A 320 4.48 32.53 16.24
N GLU A 321 4.23 31.41 15.58
CA GLU A 321 3.63 30.22 16.18
C GLU A 321 4.67 29.22 16.75
N ILE A 322 5.97 29.40 16.44
CA ILE A 322 7.03 28.42 16.74
C ILE A 322 8.27 29.12 17.31
N ARG A 323 8.74 28.67 18.47
CA ARG A 323 9.90 29.25 19.16
C ARG A 323 11.19 29.06 18.35
N ASP A 324 11.95 30.14 18.19
CA ASP A 324 13.21 30.20 17.42
C ASP A 324 13.06 29.77 15.94
N ALA A 325 11.89 30.04 15.34
CA ALA A 325 11.67 29.83 13.92
C ALA A 325 11.93 31.12 13.12
N HIS A 326 12.59 30.98 11.98
CA HIS A 326 12.80 32.04 11.00
C HIS A 326 11.70 32.01 9.94
N GLN A 327 11.43 33.16 9.34
CA GLN A 327 10.47 33.24 8.24
C GLN A 327 10.95 32.43 7.04
N LEU A 328 10.04 31.68 6.41
CA LEU A 328 10.33 30.85 5.25
C LEU A 328 10.95 31.71 4.13
N PRO A 329 12.20 31.46 3.71
CA PRO A 329 12.82 32.18 2.60
C PRO A 329 12.12 31.85 1.28
N GLU A 330 11.90 32.85 0.44
CA GLU A 330 11.34 32.67 -0.90
C GLU A 330 12.47 32.47 -1.92
N GLY A 331 12.40 31.42 -2.75
CA GLY A 331 13.39 31.09 -3.76
C GLY A 331 14.33 29.93 -3.41
N VAL A 332 15.51 29.89 -4.03
CA VAL A 332 16.44 28.75 -3.92
C VAL A 332 17.31 28.88 -2.66
N VAL A 333 17.04 28.03 -1.68
CA VAL A 333 17.82 27.89 -0.44
C VAL A 333 18.85 26.78 -0.62
N ARG A 334 20.10 27.06 -0.29
CA ARG A 334 21.15 26.04 -0.22
C ARG A 334 21.36 25.61 1.22
N VAL A 335 21.23 24.32 1.46
CA VAL A 335 21.55 23.71 2.76
C VAL A 335 22.59 22.62 2.49
N GLY A 336 23.86 22.93 2.76
CA GLY A 336 24.97 22.06 2.36
C GLY A 336 25.00 21.85 0.84
N ASP A 337 24.89 20.58 0.42
CA ASP A 337 24.82 20.10 -0.96
C ASP A 337 23.40 20.10 -1.56
N LEU A 338 22.37 20.33 -0.74
CA LEU A 338 20.97 20.36 -1.18
C LEU A 338 20.55 21.75 -1.67
N ARG A 339 19.92 21.80 -2.86
CA ARG A 339 19.24 23.01 -3.37
C ARG A 339 17.73 22.83 -3.21
N LEU A 340 17.12 23.64 -2.37
CA LEU A 340 15.69 23.64 -2.09
C LEU A 340 15.05 24.85 -2.78
N ASP A 341 14.19 24.62 -3.77
CA ASP A 341 13.38 25.68 -4.38
C ASP A 341 12.08 25.84 -3.58
N VAL A 342 12.01 26.91 -2.78
CA VAL A 342 10.86 27.24 -1.94
C VAL A 342 9.93 28.16 -2.73
N ARG A 343 8.82 27.60 -3.21
CA ARG A 343 7.82 28.37 -3.97
C ARG A 343 6.87 29.12 -3.04
N PRO A 344 6.35 30.29 -3.46
CA PRO A 344 5.40 31.09 -2.67
C PRO A 344 4.07 30.37 -2.37
N THR A 345 3.77 29.27 -3.08
CA THR A 345 2.65 28.36 -2.79
C THR A 345 2.89 27.42 -1.60
N GLY A 346 4.06 27.47 -0.96
CA GLY A 346 4.42 26.58 0.14
C GLY A 346 4.81 25.17 -0.32
N ALA A 347 5.14 24.98 -1.59
CA ALA A 347 5.73 23.75 -2.11
C ALA A 347 7.26 23.89 -2.12
N ILE A 348 7.95 22.92 -1.51
CA ILE A 348 9.40 22.83 -1.56
C ILE A 348 9.76 21.73 -2.56
N ALA A 349 10.46 22.10 -3.63
CA ALA A 349 11.03 21.16 -4.57
C ALA A 349 12.53 21.04 -4.29
N VAL A 350 13.01 19.82 -4.06
CA VAL A 350 14.42 19.59 -3.77
C VAL A 350 15.13 19.13 -5.02
N ALA A 351 16.20 19.83 -5.38
CA ALA A 351 17.13 19.46 -6.42
C ALA A 351 18.47 19.10 -5.77
N SER A 352 18.90 17.84 -5.90
CA SER A 352 20.26 17.47 -5.49
C SER A 352 21.24 18.12 -6.46
N ALA A 353 22.23 18.86 -5.94
CA ALA A 353 23.28 19.42 -6.77
C ALA A 353 24.34 18.34 -7.06
N GLY A 354 24.23 17.71 -8.24
CA GLY A 354 25.28 16.87 -8.83
C GLY A 354 25.31 15.45 -8.34
#